data_AF-A0A3D3S9F6-F1
#
_entry.id   AF-A0A3D3S9F6-F1
#
_cell.length_a   1.000
_cell.length_b   1.000
_cell.length_c   1.000
_cell.angle_alpha   90.00
_cell.angle_beta   90.00
_cell.angle_gamma   90.00
#
_symmetry.space_group_name_H-M   'P 1'
#
loop_
_entity.id
_entity.type
_entity.pdbx_description
1 polymer ?
#
loop_
_entity_poly.entity_id
_entity_poly.type
_entity_poly.pdbx_seq_one_letter_code
_entity_poly.pdbx_strand_id
1 'polypeptide(L)'
;MDAAFSVKNPDFHASPFTGMTKKHYIECAKYLLERAFTHVANKDAPFAFPIVPGKTYPQADSPPWRFRSHEFESLERTLTL
;
A
#
# COMPACT_ATOMS: atom_id res chain seq x y z
N MET A 1 -3.69 0.69 -14.99
CA MET A 1 -4.12 0.02 -13.74
C MET A 1 -5.53 0.46 -13.44
N ASP A 2 -6.41 -0.48 -13.11
CA ASP A 2 -7.79 -0.17 -12.74
C ASP A 2 -7.85 0.64 -11.43
N ALA A 3 -8.91 1.44 -11.28
CA ALA A 3 -9.10 2.31 -10.11
C ALA A 3 -9.21 1.50 -8.80
N ALA A 4 -9.79 0.30 -8.87
CA ALA A 4 -9.94 -0.65 -7.77
C ALA A 4 -9.62 -2.08 -8.22
N PHE A 5 -9.21 -2.93 -7.27
CA PHE A 5 -9.01 -4.35 -7.51
C PHE A 5 -10.36 -5.05 -7.76
N SER A 6 -10.39 -6.01 -8.70
CA SER A 6 -11.58 -6.85 -8.94
C SER A 6 -11.19 -8.31 -9.08
N VAL A 7 -11.97 -9.19 -8.44
CA VAL A 7 -11.80 -10.65 -8.53
C VAL A 7 -12.19 -11.10 -9.94
N LYS A 8 -11.31 -11.84 -10.62
CA LYS A 8 -11.54 -12.37 -11.97
C LYS A 8 -11.65 -13.89 -11.93
N ASN A 9 -12.75 -14.43 -12.46
CA ASN A 9 -13.05 -15.87 -12.44
C ASN A 9 -13.11 -16.45 -11.01
N PRO A 10 -14.07 -15.98 -10.19
CA PRO A 10 -14.25 -16.47 -8.82
C PRO A 10 -14.53 -17.98 -8.79
N ASP A 11 -13.98 -18.66 -7.78
CA ASP A 11 -14.26 -20.07 -7.51
C ASP A 11 -15.11 -20.19 -6.24
N PHE A 12 -16.43 -20.23 -6.44
CA PHE A 12 -17.40 -20.38 -5.35
C PHE A 12 -17.50 -21.82 -4.81
N HIS A 13 -16.86 -22.79 -5.46
CA HIS A 13 -16.75 -24.13 -4.89
C HIS A 13 -15.64 -24.15 -3.82
N ALA A 14 -14.48 -23.56 -4.12
CA ALA A 14 -13.36 -23.46 -3.17
C ALA A 14 -13.56 -22.35 -2.10
N SER A 15 -14.24 -21.26 -2.44
CA SER A 15 -14.57 -20.18 -1.50
C SER A 15 -16.03 -19.73 -1.68
N PRO A 16 -16.97 -20.35 -0.95
CA PRO A 16 -18.40 -20.16 -1.16
C PRO A 16 -18.91 -18.71 -1.04
N PHE A 17 -18.28 -17.91 -0.19
CA PHE A 17 -18.78 -16.57 0.13
C PHE A 17 -18.13 -15.45 -0.70
N THR A 18 -16.89 -15.62 -1.14
CA THR A 18 -16.15 -14.56 -1.83
C THR A 18 -15.67 -14.96 -3.22
N GLY A 19 -15.63 -16.26 -3.52
CA GLY A 19 -14.99 -16.78 -4.73
C GLY A 19 -13.46 -16.58 -4.76
N MET A 20 -12.88 -16.04 -3.69
CA MET A 20 -11.44 -15.77 -3.62
C MET A 20 -10.67 -17.01 -3.19
N THR A 21 -9.70 -17.37 -4.02
CA THR A 21 -8.71 -18.42 -3.76
C THR A 21 -7.35 -17.80 -3.44
N LYS A 22 -6.36 -18.61 -3.05
CA LYS A 22 -4.97 -18.14 -2.82
C LYS A 22 -4.44 -17.30 -3.99
N LYS A 23 -4.77 -17.66 -5.24
CA LYS A 23 -4.38 -16.90 -6.43
C LYS A 23 -4.89 -15.46 -6.36
N HIS A 24 -6.18 -15.28 -6.04
CA HIS A 24 -6.82 -13.98 -5.94
C HIS A 24 -6.21 -13.11 -4.82
N TYR A 25 -5.80 -13.71 -3.70
CA TYR A 25 -5.08 -12.98 -2.64
C TYR A 25 -3.70 -12.51 -3.11
N ILE A 26 -2.97 -13.34 -3.86
CA ILE A 26 -1.68 -12.95 -4.44
C ILE A 26 -1.87 -11.82 -5.46
N GLU A 27 -2.90 -11.90 -6.30
CA GLU A 27 -3.23 -10.86 -7.27
C GLU A 27 -3.60 -9.53 -6.59
N CYS A 28 -4.38 -9.59 -5.50
CA CYS A 28 -4.71 -8.42 -4.69
C CYS A 28 -3.44 -7.81 -4.06
N ALA A 29 -2.57 -8.64 -3.48
CA ALA A 29 -1.30 -8.18 -2.91
C ALA A 29 -0.40 -7.54 -3.97
N LYS A 30 -0.31 -8.12 -5.18
CA LYS A 30 0.42 -7.52 -6.30
C LYS A 30 -0.17 -6.18 -6.72
N TYR A 31 -1.50 -6.11 -6.89
CA TYR A 31 -2.17 -4.86 -7.24
C TYR A 31 -1.87 -3.73 -6.25
N LEU A 32 -1.91 -4.04 -4.95
CA LEU A 32 -1.60 -3.10 -3.87
C LEU A 32 -0.13 -2.68 -3.87
N LEU A 33 0.78 -3.66 -3.90
CA LEU A 33 2.23 -3.42 -3.81
C LEU A 33 2.81 -2.78 -5.07
N GLU A 34 2.31 -3.11 -6.26
CA GLU A 34 2.78 -2.49 -7.51
C GLU A 34 2.60 -0.96 -7.47
N ARG A 35 1.49 -0.46 -6.89
CA ARG A 35 1.28 0.98 -6.67
C ARG A 35 2.24 1.55 -5.63
N ALA A 36 2.34 0.90 -4.48
CA ALA A 36 3.23 1.32 -3.39
C ALA A 36 4.68 1.46 -3.90
N PHE A 37 5.18 0.45 -4.60
CA PHE A 37 6.57 0.41 -5.09
C PHE A 37 6.88 1.42 -6.19
N THR A 38 5.88 2.05 -6.82
CA THR A 38 6.14 3.20 -7.72
C THR A 38 6.78 4.39 -6.99
N HIS A 39 6.64 4.46 -5.67
CA HIS A 39 7.24 5.50 -4.82
C HIS A 39 8.61 5.10 -4.25
N VAL A 40 9.10 3.87 -4.50
CA VAL A 40 10.42 3.42 -4.06
C VAL A 40 11.41 3.60 -5.19
N ALA A 41 12.37 4.52 -5.04
CA ALA A 41 13.35 4.81 -6.09
C ALA A 41 14.32 3.66 -6.35
N ASN A 42 14.80 3.01 -5.28
CA ASN A 42 15.70 1.86 -5.32
C ASN A 42 15.71 1.14 -3.96
N LYS A 43 16.41 0.00 -3.88
CA LYS A 43 16.45 -0.85 -2.67
C LYS A 43 17.03 -0.20 -1.42
N ASP A 44 17.84 0.85 -1.58
CA ASP A 44 18.51 1.56 -0.49
C ASP A 44 17.76 2.85 -0.10
N ALA A 45 16.71 3.21 -0.84
CA ALA A 45 15.86 4.36 -0.55
C ALA A 45 14.76 3.99 0.46
N PRO A 46 14.41 4.88 1.40
CA PRO A 46 13.28 4.65 2.28
C PRO A 46 11.99 4.57 1.47
N PHE A 47 11.09 3.68 1.89
CA PHE A 47 9.74 3.64 1.33
C PHE A 47 8.94 4.83 1.87
N ALA A 48 8.77 5.85 1.02
CA ALA A 48 8.24 7.14 1.40
C ALA A 48 7.26 7.66 0.34
N PHE A 49 6.02 7.97 0.75
CA PHE A 49 5.05 8.64 -0.11
C PHE A 49 5.26 10.16 -0.17
N PRO A 50 4.75 10.85 -1.20
CA PRO A 50 4.79 12.31 -1.24
C PRO A 50 4.14 12.95 -0.02
N ILE A 51 4.78 14.00 0.51
CA ILE A 51 4.26 14.75 1.65
C ILE A 51 2.99 15.50 1.24
N VAL A 52 1.93 15.34 2.03
CA VAL A 52 0.69 16.14 1.92
C VAL A 52 0.63 17.10 3.11
N PRO A 53 0.72 18.42 2.87
CA PRO A 53 0.65 19.43 3.93
C PRO A 53 -0.60 19.25 4.82
N GLY A 54 -0.42 19.34 6.13
CA GLY A 54 -1.48 19.14 7.12
C GLY A 54 -1.97 17.70 7.32
N LYS A 55 -1.47 16.71 6.58
CA LYS A 55 -1.94 15.30 6.68
C LYS A 55 -0.85 14.29 6.98
N THR A 56 0.33 14.45 6.39
CA THR A 56 1.42 13.46 6.50
C THR A 56 2.55 13.99 7.36
N TYR A 57 3.41 13.12 7.85
CA TYR A 57 4.68 13.53 8.43
C TYR A 57 5.73 13.76 7.34
N PRO A 58 6.76 14.58 7.61
CA PRO A 58 6.80 15.62 8.62
C PRO A 58 6.02 16.89 8.18
N GLN A 59 5.69 17.77 9.13
CA GLN A 59 5.27 19.15 8.87
C GLN A 59 6.46 20.10 9.05
N ALA A 60 6.34 21.34 8.55
CA ALA A 60 7.46 22.31 8.48
C ALA A 60 8.16 22.59 9.82
N ASP A 61 7.42 22.52 10.93
CA ASP A 61 7.87 22.76 12.30
C ASP A 61 8.04 21.47 13.12
N SER A 62 8.01 20.32 12.46
CA SER A 62 8.04 19.04 13.16
C SER A 62 9.38 18.79 13.85
N PRO A 63 9.36 18.23 15.07
CA PRO A 63 10.59 17.84 15.75
C PRO A 63 11.30 16.69 15.00
N PRO A 64 12.63 16.52 15.18
CA PRO A 64 13.44 15.59 14.38
C PRO A 64 12.91 14.14 14.32
N TRP A 65 12.31 13.63 15.40
CA TRP A 65 11.80 12.25 15.42
C TRP A 65 10.61 12.02 14.47
N ARG A 66 9.86 13.06 14.11
CA ARG A 66 8.73 12.97 13.17
C ARG A 66 9.18 12.74 11.74
N PHE A 67 10.42 13.12 11.39
CA PHE A 67 11.00 12.81 10.09
C PHE A 67 11.19 11.31 9.92
N ARG A 68 11.56 10.58 11.00
CA ARG A 68 11.60 9.11 10.98
C ARG A 68 10.23 8.47 10.95
N SER A 69 9.19 9.13 11.48
CA SER A 69 7.82 8.64 11.38
C SER A 69 7.32 8.55 9.93
N HIS A 70 7.86 9.35 9.01
CA HIS A 70 7.51 9.33 7.59
C HIS A 70 7.78 7.98 6.91
N GLU A 71 8.88 7.31 7.30
CA GLU A 71 9.26 5.99 6.78
C GLU A 71 8.26 4.91 7.20
N PHE A 72 7.70 5.01 8.42
CA PHE A 72 6.70 4.06 8.92
C PHE A 72 5.28 4.37 8.45
N GLU A 73 4.96 5.65 8.23
CA GLU A 73 3.64 6.08 7.75
C GLU A 73 3.31 5.44 6.38
N SER A 74 4.29 5.37 5.49
CA SER A 74 4.08 4.81 4.15
C SER A 74 3.79 3.31 4.19
N LEU A 75 4.41 2.59 5.12
CA LEU A 75 4.10 1.18 5.38
C LEU A 75 2.69 1.01 5.92
N GLU A 76 2.31 1.80 6.93
CA GLU A 76 0.97 1.76 7.53
C GLU A 76 -0.10 2.03 6.48
N ARG A 77 0.03 3.11 5.73
CA ARG A 77 -0.90 3.51 4.66
C ARG A 77 -1.00 2.52 3.50
N THR A 78 -0.03 1.62 3.36
CA THR A 78 -0.12 0.55 2.36
C THR A 78 -0.98 -0.61 2.87
N LEU A 79 -1.00 -0.88 4.18
CA LEU A 79 -1.59 -2.10 4.75
C LEU A 79 -2.93 -1.89 5.44
N THR A 80 -3.29 -0.65 5.80
CA THR A 80 -4.50 -0.34 6.59
C THR A 80 -5.57 0.46 5.84
N LEU A 81 -5.28 0.93 4.62
CA LEU A 81 -6.21 1.70 3.77
C LEU A 81 -6.97 0.82 2.77
#